data_AF-A0A6C0EX21-F1
#
_entry.id   AF-A0A6C0EX21-F1
#
_cell.length_a   1.000
_cell.length_b   1.000
_cell.length_c   1.000
_cell.angle_alpha   90.00
_cell.angle_beta   90.00
_cell.angle_gamma   90.00
#
_symmetry.space_group_name_H-M   'P 1'
#
loop_
_entity.id
_entity.type
_entity.pdbx_description
1 polymer ?
#
loop_
_entity_poly.entity_id
_entity_poly.type
_entity_poly.pdbx_seq_one_letter_code
_entity_poly.pdbx_strand_id
1 'polypeptide(L)'
;MSIPILSMEDYDAILDALDNEDTDIILKYFKKYDIDPLTGLLDAPRIDHIDNELHTYLDYAISYNLTNVIDMFIDDLNLEINDDIIARSLVLHNLDSYKYLCNLGYIPDSETLKIAVQLCYGEICDEILCNDSELIDSIEEIDIEYMYSMDISEETIETVKVLFNYGVKPYLFSKFLSILKEQKDTTPDGDDDVEIHIINEIIDILESNSVISENDE
;
A
#
# COMPACT_ATOMS: atom_id res chain seq x y z
N MET A 1 -0.69 12.12 -23.69
CA MET A 1 0.53 12.96 -23.70
C MET A 1 1.61 12.23 -24.47
N SER A 2 2.49 12.94 -25.17
CA SER A 2 3.64 12.34 -25.88
C SER A 2 4.79 12.12 -24.89
N ILE A 3 5.38 10.92 -24.88
CA ILE A 3 6.54 10.61 -24.03
C ILE A 3 7.71 11.53 -24.47
N PRO A 4 8.33 12.30 -23.56
CA PRO A 4 9.44 13.15 -23.89
C PRO A 4 10.64 12.31 -24.37
N ILE A 5 11.26 12.73 -25.48
CA ILE A 5 12.45 12.07 -26.01
C ILE A 5 13.67 12.64 -25.28
N LEU A 6 14.10 11.96 -24.22
CA LEU A 6 15.31 12.29 -23.47
C LEU A 6 16.53 11.61 -24.10
N SER A 7 17.67 12.31 -24.09
CA SER A 7 18.96 11.65 -24.30
C SER A 7 19.34 10.88 -23.02
N MET A 8 20.20 9.86 -23.15
CA MET A 8 20.69 9.11 -21.99
C MET A 8 21.41 10.02 -20.99
N GLU A 9 22.21 10.98 -21.48
CA GLU A 9 22.89 11.97 -20.62
C GLU A 9 21.92 12.87 -19.85
N ASP A 10 20.81 13.29 -20.48
CA ASP A 10 19.80 14.10 -19.78
C ASP A 10 19.04 13.26 -18.74
N TYR A 11 18.79 11.99 -19.04
CA TYR A 11 18.12 11.08 -18.12
C TYR A 11 18.99 10.77 -16.89
N ASP A 12 20.27 10.43 -17.10
CA ASP A 12 21.24 10.21 -16.02
C ASP A 12 21.35 11.46 -15.13
N ALA A 13 21.39 12.65 -15.73
CA ALA A 13 21.43 13.91 -14.97
C ALA A 13 20.17 14.15 -14.11
N ILE A 14 18.99 13.68 -14.54
CA ILE A 14 17.77 13.75 -13.74
C ILE A 14 17.85 12.77 -12.57
N LEU A 15 18.30 11.53 -12.81
CA LEU A 15 18.45 10.53 -11.75
C LEU A 15 19.50 10.96 -10.71
N ASP A 16 20.66 11.44 -11.15
CA ASP A 16 21.69 12.00 -10.26
C ASP A 16 21.13 13.16 -9.42
N ALA A 17 20.28 14.00 -10.01
CA ALA A 17 19.65 15.10 -9.29
C ALA A 17 18.60 14.61 -8.27
N LEU A 18 17.84 13.56 -8.59
CA LEU A 18 16.91 12.91 -7.66
C LEU A 18 17.66 12.30 -6.47
N ASP A 19 18.74 11.57 -6.72
CA ASP A 19 19.57 10.95 -5.68
C ASP A 19 20.18 11.96 -4.70
N ASN A 20 20.39 13.20 -5.15
CA ASN A 20 20.92 14.29 -4.34
C ASN A 20 19.83 15.28 -3.87
N GLU A 21 18.56 15.02 -4.16
CA GLU A 21 17.42 15.92 -3.94
C GLU A 21 17.66 17.36 -4.46
N ASP A 22 18.35 17.51 -5.59
CA ASP A 22 18.62 18.81 -6.23
C ASP A 22 17.40 19.28 -7.03
N THR A 23 16.43 19.85 -6.29
CA THR A 23 15.14 20.30 -6.84
C THR A 23 15.26 21.36 -7.93
N ASP A 24 16.29 22.21 -7.89
CA ASP A 24 16.55 23.22 -8.93
C ASP A 24 16.90 22.57 -10.27
N ILE A 25 17.77 21.55 -10.25
CA ILE A 25 18.13 20.79 -11.44
C ILE A 25 16.93 20.00 -11.95
N ILE A 26 16.23 19.27 -11.08
CA ILE A 26 15.06 18.47 -11.46
C ILE A 26 14.01 19.36 -12.14
N LEU A 27 13.63 20.46 -11.49
CA LEU A 27 12.63 21.40 -12.01
C LEU A 27 13.02 21.99 -13.36
N LYS A 28 14.31 22.32 -13.54
CA LYS A 28 14.84 22.80 -14.82
C LYS A 28 14.67 21.76 -15.93
N TYR A 29 14.98 20.50 -15.66
CA TYR A 29 14.83 19.41 -16.64
C TYR A 29 13.36 19.13 -16.94
N PHE A 30 12.50 19.08 -15.92
CA PHE A 30 11.07 18.83 -16.08
C PHE A 30 10.41 19.93 -16.92
N LYS A 31 10.72 21.21 -16.65
CA LYS A 31 10.22 22.34 -17.46
C LYS A 31 10.79 22.36 -18.88
N LYS A 32 12.06 21.97 -19.07
CA LYS A 32 12.70 21.95 -20.40
C LYS A 32 12.07 20.91 -21.32
N TYR A 33 11.72 19.75 -20.76
CA TYR A 33 11.25 18.59 -21.50
C TYR A 33 9.75 18.30 -21.35
N ASP A 34 9.02 19.15 -20.62
CA ASP A 34 7.58 18.98 -20.34
C ASP A 34 7.30 17.61 -19.67
N ILE A 35 8.11 17.27 -18.66
CA ILE A 35 8.00 16.02 -17.91
C ILE A 35 7.00 16.23 -16.76
N ASP A 36 6.03 15.35 -16.68
CA ASP A 36 5.11 15.22 -15.54
C ASP A 36 5.67 14.23 -14.51
N PRO A 37 5.53 14.44 -13.18
CA PRO A 37 5.95 13.47 -12.17
C PRO A 37 5.40 12.04 -12.36
N LEU A 38 4.22 11.91 -12.96
CA LEU A 38 3.58 10.63 -13.30
C LEU A 38 4.09 10.03 -14.62
N THR A 39 5.06 10.68 -15.28
CA THR A 39 5.71 10.15 -16.48
C THR A 39 6.51 8.90 -16.10
N GLY A 40 6.44 7.89 -16.97
CA GLY A 40 7.15 6.62 -16.78
C GLY A 40 8.67 6.80 -16.67
N LEU A 41 9.25 6.14 -15.68
CA LEU A 41 10.69 6.07 -15.43
C LEU A 41 11.29 4.93 -16.28
N LEU A 42 12.18 5.27 -17.21
CA LEU A 42 12.77 4.29 -18.13
C LEU A 42 14.14 3.82 -17.61
N ASP A 43 14.19 2.61 -17.02
CA ASP A 43 15.43 1.92 -16.64
C ASP A 43 16.24 2.65 -15.54
N ALA A 44 15.81 2.53 -14.28
CA ALA A 44 16.66 2.92 -13.14
C ALA A 44 17.55 1.74 -12.71
N PRO A 45 18.84 1.96 -12.39
CA PRO A 45 19.69 0.94 -11.80
C PRO A 45 19.28 0.74 -10.34
N ARG A 46 18.65 -0.40 -10.03
CA ARG A 46 18.00 -0.66 -8.74
C ARG A 46 18.80 -1.67 -7.94
N ILE A 47 19.39 -1.20 -6.86
CA ILE A 47 20.05 -2.05 -5.86
C ILE A 47 19.02 -2.19 -4.74
N ASP A 48 18.49 -3.41 -4.57
CA ASP A 48 17.77 -3.91 -3.38
C ASP A 48 16.22 -3.78 -3.25
N HIS A 49 15.43 -3.42 -4.28
CA HIS A 49 13.95 -3.39 -4.19
C HIS A 49 13.23 -4.33 -5.19
N ILE A 50 12.04 -4.83 -4.81
CA ILE A 50 11.21 -5.73 -5.63
C ILE A 50 10.72 -4.95 -6.87
N ASP A 51 11.31 -5.30 -8.00
CA ASP A 51 11.41 -4.49 -9.22
C ASP A 51 10.12 -4.12 -9.98
N ASN A 52 8.97 -4.68 -9.61
CA ASN A 52 7.78 -4.61 -10.47
C ASN A 52 6.91 -3.38 -10.28
N GLU A 53 7.18 -2.54 -9.27
CA GLU A 53 6.22 -1.50 -8.87
C GLU A 53 6.72 -0.08 -9.08
N LEU A 54 8.02 0.16 -9.23
CA LEU A 54 8.54 1.51 -9.43
C LEU A 54 8.39 1.92 -10.91
N HIS A 55 7.35 2.71 -11.23
CA HIS A 55 6.97 3.01 -12.61
C HIS A 55 7.18 4.45 -13.03
N THR A 56 7.15 5.41 -12.12
CA THR A 56 7.17 6.86 -12.42
C THR A 56 8.24 7.62 -11.63
N TYR A 57 8.47 8.88 -11.97
CA TYR A 57 9.34 9.76 -11.17
C TYR A 57 8.75 10.01 -9.77
N LEU A 58 7.43 10.08 -9.65
CA LEU A 58 6.75 10.14 -8.35
C LEU A 58 6.98 8.86 -7.54
N ASP A 59 6.87 7.68 -8.16
CA ASP A 59 7.15 6.41 -7.47
C ASP A 59 8.59 6.38 -6.95
N TYR A 60 9.55 6.91 -7.71
CA TYR A 60 10.93 7.03 -7.25
C TYR A 60 11.03 7.91 -6.00
N ALA A 61 10.42 9.10 -6.04
CA ALA A 61 10.44 10.01 -4.90
C ALA A 61 9.77 9.40 -3.65
N ILE A 62 8.65 8.69 -3.82
CA ILE A 62 7.94 8.00 -2.73
C ILE A 62 8.78 6.83 -2.20
N SER A 63 9.31 5.95 -3.06
CA SER A 63 10.08 4.79 -2.62
C SER A 63 11.33 5.15 -1.84
N TYR A 64 11.99 6.27 -2.18
CA TYR A 64 13.18 6.75 -1.48
C TYR A 64 12.91 7.84 -0.44
N ASN A 65 11.63 8.15 -0.17
CA ASN A 65 11.21 9.20 0.77
C ASN A 65 11.90 10.56 0.53
N LEU A 66 11.97 10.97 -0.74
CA LEU A 66 12.59 12.23 -1.18
C LEU A 66 11.67 13.42 -0.93
N THR A 67 11.40 13.73 0.34
CA THR A 67 10.41 14.73 0.75
C THR A 67 10.57 16.10 0.08
N ASN A 68 11.80 16.60 -0.12
CA ASN A 68 12.01 17.88 -0.81
C ASN A 68 11.60 17.83 -2.28
N VAL A 69 11.78 16.66 -2.92
CA VAL A 69 11.35 16.43 -4.30
C VAL A 69 9.82 16.32 -4.37
N ILE A 70 9.19 15.66 -3.40
CA ILE A 70 7.72 15.56 -3.29
C ILE A 70 7.12 16.96 -3.11
N ASP A 71 7.66 17.78 -2.20
CA ASP A 71 7.25 19.18 -2.02
C ASP A 71 7.35 19.96 -3.32
N MET A 72 8.46 19.83 -4.06
CA MET A 72 8.65 20.49 -5.35
C MET A 72 7.67 20.00 -6.42
N PHE A 73 7.33 18.70 -6.43
CA PHE A 73 6.29 18.18 -7.33
C PHE A 73 4.93 18.81 -7.02
N ILE A 74 4.58 18.95 -5.75
CA ILE A 74 3.31 19.56 -5.31
C ILE A 74 3.29 21.06 -5.64
N ASP A 75 4.28 21.82 -5.17
CA ASP A 75 4.25 23.28 -5.18
C ASP A 75 4.66 23.88 -6.54
N ASP A 76 5.71 23.36 -7.17
CA ASP A 76 6.28 23.94 -8.39
C ASP A 76 5.75 23.30 -9.67
N LEU A 77 5.34 22.03 -9.61
CA LEU A 77 4.75 21.30 -10.74
C LEU A 77 3.23 21.12 -10.62
N ASN A 78 2.61 21.57 -9.53
CA ASN A 78 1.17 21.48 -9.29
C ASN A 78 0.64 20.03 -9.32
N LEU A 79 1.42 19.07 -8.79
CA LEU A 79 0.96 17.71 -8.59
C LEU A 79 -0.19 17.71 -7.57
N GLU A 80 -1.37 17.27 -7.99
CA GLU A 80 -2.50 17.04 -7.10
C GLU A 80 -2.32 15.71 -6.38
N ILE A 81 -2.25 15.74 -5.04
CA ILE A 81 -2.21 14.54 -4.22
C ILE A 81 -3.64 14.09 -3.94
N ASN A 82 -4.02 12.97 -4.55
CA ASN A 82 -5.29 12.29 -4.33
C ASN A 82 -5.06 10.97 -3.56
N ASP A 83 -6.15 10.27 -3.25
CA ASP A 83 -6.08 9.00 -2.50
C ASP A 83 -5.22 7.94 -3.20
N ASP A 84 -5.27 7.84 -4.53
CA ASP A 84 -4.43 6.90 -5.29
C ASP A 84 -2.93 7.12 -5.03
N ILE A 85 -2.48 8.37 -4.91
CA ILE A 85 -1.07 8.70 -4.63
C ILE A 85 -0.71 8.39 -3.17
N ILE A 86 -1.64 8.55 -2.23
CA ILE A 86 -1.42 8.16 -0.84
C ILE A 86 -1.30 6.63 -0.74
N ALA A 87 -2.24 5.90 -1.34
CA ALA A 87 -2.26 4.44 -1.43
C ALA A 87 -0.98 3.90 -2.07
N ARG A 88 -0.43 4.63 -3.05
CA ARG A 88 0.84 4.27 -3.71
C ARG A 88 2.02 4.18 -2.74
N SER A 89 2.03 4.97 -1.68
CA SER A 89 3.07 4.89 -0.64
C SER A 89 3.03 3.55 0.11
N LEU A 90 1.84 2.95 0.27
CA LEU A 90 1.67 1.63 0.87
C LEU A 90 2.10 0.52 -0.08
N VAL A 91 1.71 0.60 -1.35
CA VAL A 91 2.14 -0.34 -2.40
C VAL A 91 3.67 -0.41 -2.45
N LEU A 92 4.33 0.75 -2.48
CA LEU A 92 5.79 0.85 -2.49
C LEU A 92 6.45 0.55 -1.13
N HIS A 93 5.67 0.10 -0.14
CA HIS A 93 6.10 -0.23 1.23
C HIS A 93 6.87 0.90 1.93
N ASN A 94 6.60 2.16 1.60
CA ASN A 94 7.26 3.33 2.18
C ASN A 94 6.31 4.07 3.13
N LEU A 95 6.22 3.56 4.36
CA LEU A 95 5.35 4.13 5.40
C LEU A 95 5.77 5.54 5.85
N ASP A 96 7.05 5.90 5.68
CA ASP A 96 7.53 7.25 6.00
C ASP A 96 6.94 8.29 5.04
N SER A 97 6.86 7.97 3.74
CA SER A 97 6.22 8.81 2.73
C SER A 97 4.71 8.89 2.96
N TYR A 98 4.05 7.78 3.28
CA TYR A 98 2.63 7.78 3.67
C TYR A 98 2.37 8.75 4.83
N LYS A 99 3.14 8.61 5.92
CA LYS A 99 3.03 9.49 7.11
C LYS A 99 3.32 10.94 6.77
N TYR A 100 4.31 11.18 5.93
CA TYR A 100 4.65 12.53 5.49
C TYR A 100 3.50 13.19 4.72
N LEU A 101 2.89 12.51 3.74
CA LEU A 101 1.72 13.02 3.03
C LEU A 101 0.53 13.29 3.97
N CYS A 102 0.27 12.39 4.91
CA CYS A 102 -0.78 12.60 5.92
C CYS A 102 -0.49 13.82 6.81
N ASN A 103 0.77 14.03 7.19
CA ASN A 103 1.19 15.20 7.98
C ASN A 103 1.08 16.53 7.22
N LEU A 104 1.14 16.51 5.88
CA LEU A 104 0.83 17.68 5.04
C LEU A 104 -0.68 18.00 5.00
N GLY A 105 -1.52 17.10 5.52
CA GLY A 105 -2.97 17.27 5.62
C GLY A 105 -3.75 16.57 4.51
N TYR A 106 -3.10 15.73 3.69
CA TYR A 106 -3.81 14.86 2.75
C TYR A 106 -4.46 13.71 3.51
N ILE A 107 -5.71 13.40 3.18
CA ILE A 107 -6.52 12.45 3.94
C ILE A 107 -6.67 11.18 3.11
N PRO A 108 -6.23 10.02 3.62
CA PRO A 108 -6.50 8.74 2.96
C PRO A 108 -7.99 8.39 2.97
N ASP A 109 -8.43 7.66 1.96
CA ASP A 109 -9.82 7.28 1.70
C ASP A 109 -9.88 5.79 1.26
N SER A 110 -10.95 5.40 0.58
CA SER A 110 -11.30 4.02 0.23
C SER A 110 -10.19 3.25 -0.50
N GLU A 111 -9.43 3.86 -1.41
CA GLU A 111 -8.37 3.16 -2.13
C GLU A 111 -7.19 2.87 -1.19
N THR A 112 -6.78 3.86 -0.38
CA THR A 112 -5.73 3.62 0.61
C THR A 112 -6.14 2.55 1.62
N LEU A 113 -7.41 2.56 2.07
CA LEU A 113 -7.94 1.53 2.97
C LEU A 113 -7.85 0.14 2.34
N LYS A 114 -8.27 -0.02 1.07
CA LYS A 114 -8.22 -1.31 0.38
C LYS A 114 -6.80 -1.84 0.27
N ILE A 115 -5.84 -0.99 -0.12
CA ILE A 115 -4.43 -1.39 -0.18
C ILE A 115 -3.90 -1.74 1.22
N ALA A 116 -4.26 -0.97 2.25
CA ALA A 116 -3.88 -1.29 3.63
C ALA A 116 -4.41 -2.66 4.07
N VAL A 117 -5.65 -3.01 3.72
CA VAL A 117 -6.22 -4.34 3.98
C VAL A 117 -5.47 -5.43 3.23
N GLN A 118 -5.28 -5.25 1.92
CA GLN A 118 -4.59 -6.21 1.06
C GLN A 118 -3.17 -6.52 1.55
N LEU A 119 -2.47 -5.53 2.09
CA LEU A 119 -1.09 -5.64 2.60
C LEU A 119 -1.00 -5.91 4.11
N CYS A 120 -2.12 -6.13 4.79
CA CYS A 120 -2.21 -6.38 6.23
C CYS A 120 -1.65 -5.24 7.12
N TYR A 121 -1.84 -3.98 6.75
CA TYR A 121 -1.48 -2.82 7.58
C TYR A 121 -2.61 -2.45 8.56
N GLY A 122 -2.76 -3.25 9.63
CA GLY A 122 -3.84 -3.10 10.60
C GLY A 122 -3.90 -1.72 11.29
N GLU A 123 -2.76 -1.18 11.70
CA GLU A 123 -2.67 0.16 12.30
C GLU A 123 -3.18 1.26 11.36
N ILE A 124 -2.85 1.16 10.07
CA ILE A 124 -3.28 2.11 9.04
C ILE A 124 -4.77 1.95 8.76
N CYS A 125 -5.27 0.71 8.72
CA CYS A 125 -6.72 0.46 8.61
C CYS A 125 -7.48 1.12 9.77
N ASP A 126 -7.00 0.97 11.01
CA ASP A 126 -7.62 1.58 12.20
C ASP A 126 -7.56 3.11 12.14
N GLU A 127 -6.42 3.69 11.73
CA GLU A 127 -6.29 5.15 11.54
C GLU A 127 -7.32 5.70 10.55
N ILE A 128 -7.48 5.05 9.40
CA ILE A 128 -8.42 5.48 8.36
C ILE A 128 -9.87 5.32 8.83
N LEU A 129 -10.23 4.16 9.38
CA LEU A 129 -11.58 3.85 9.82
C LEU A 129 -12.01 4.63 11.08
N CYS A 130 -11.05 5.05 11.91
CA CYS A 130 -11.31 5.95 13.03
C CYS A 130 -11.71 7.36 12.53
N ASN A 131 -11.17 7.80 11.40
CA ASN A 131 -11.55 9.06 10.76
C ASN A 131 -12.88 8.95 10.02
N ASP A 132 -13.10 7.87 9.27
CA ASP A 132 -14.37 7.58 8.60
C ASP A 132 -14.70 6.07 8.60
N SER A 133 -15.57 5.68 9.53
CA SER A 133 -15.98 4.29 9.68
C SER A 133 -16.88 3.79 8.55
N GLU A 134 -17.52 4.68 7.76
CA GLU A 134 -18.39 4.27 6.65
C GLU A 134 -17.58 3.63 5.51
N LEU A 135 -16.27 3.89 5.44
CA LEU A 135 -15.37 3.29 4.45
C LEU A 135 -15.28 1.76 4.57
N ILE A 136 -15.64 1.17 5.71
CA ILE A 136 -15.68 -0.29 5.87
C ILE A 136 -16.63 -0.97 4.87
N ASP A 137 -17.68 -0.27 4.44
CA ASP A 137 -18.64 -0.78 3.45
C ASP A 137 -18.05 -0.85 2.03
N SER A 138 -16.90 -0.21 1.80
CA SER A 138 -16.18 -0.25 0.52
C SER A 138 -15.29 -1.47 0.33
N ILE A 139 -15.04 -2.25 1.40
CA ILE A 139 -14.24 -3.48 1.34
C ILE A 139 -15.00 -4.56 0.58
N GLU A 140 -14.35 -5.13 -0.42
CA GLU A 140 -14.88 -6.20 -1.25
C GLU A 140 -14.13 -7.52 -1.00
N GLU A 141 -14.69 -8.62 -1.54
CA GLU A 141 -14.10 -9.95 -1.39
C GLU A 141 -12.66 -9.97 -1.93
N ILE A 142 -12.41 -9.29 -3.06
CA ILE A 142 -11.08 -9.23 -3.70
C ILE A 142 -9.99 -8.62 -2.80
N ASP A 143 -10.35 -7.68 -1.92
CA ASP A 143 -9.41 -7.04 -1.02
C ASP A 143 -8.95 -8.00 0.08
N ILE A 144 -9.90 -8.79 0.61
CA ILE A 144 -9.62 -9.87 1.57
C ILE A 144 -8.85 -11.00 0.89
N GLU A 145 -9.19 -11.32 -0.36
CA GLU A 145 -8.48 -12.36 -1.09
C GLU A 145 -7.01 -12.02 -1.30
N TYR A 146 -6.65 -10.76 -1.49
CA TYR A 146 -5.23 -10.43 -1.69
C TYR A 146 -4.37 -10.75 -0.46
N MET A 147 -4.96 -10.77 0.74
CA MET A 147 -4.28 -11.18 1.97
C MET A 147 -3.68 -12.59 1.88
N TYR A 148 -4.18 -13.48 0.99
CA TYR A 148 -3.58 -14.81 0.75
C TYR A 148 -2.16 -14.76 0.20
N SER A 149 -1.86 -13.71 -0.56
CA SER A 149 -0.58 -13.58 -1.26
C SER A 149 0.52 -13.06 -0.34
N MET A 150 0.14 -12.61 0.85
CA MET A 150 1.04 -12.13 1.90
C MET A 150 1.41 -13.25 2.86
N ASP A 151 2.59 -13.14 3.46
CA ASP A 151 2.99 -14.02 4.56
C ASP A 151 2.09 -13.76 5.77
N ILE A 152 1.42 -14.81 6.26
CA ILE A 152 0.53 -14.71 7.42
C ILE A 152 1.35 -14.40 8.66
N SER A 153 1.01 -13.31 9.35
CA SER A 153 1.76 -12.81 10.51
C SER A 153 0.85 -12.23 11.60
N GLU A 154 1.44 -11.72 12.69
CA GLU A 154 0.71 -10.99 13.73
C GLU A 154 -0.04 -9.76 13.16
N GLU A 155 0.51 -9.11 12.14
CA GLU A 155 -0.15 -8.00 11.45
C GLU A 155 -1.42 -8.43 10.71
N THR A 156 -1.44 -9.67 10.19
CA THR A 156 -2.65 -10.26 9.61
C THR A 156 -3.75 -10.43 10.67
N ILE A 157 -3.38 -10.90 11.86
CA ILE A 157 -4.33 -11.02 12.99
C ILE A 157 -4.89 -9.64 13.33
N GLU A 158 -4.02 -8.64 13.50
CA GLU A 158 -4.44 -7.29 13.88
C GLU A 158 -5.36 -6.66 12.82
N THR A 159 -5.00 -6.80 11.54
CA THR A 159 -5.84 -6.33 10.43
C THR A 159 -7.23 -6.96 10.49
N VAL A 160 -7.32 -8.28 10.67
CA VAL A 160 -8.62 -8.98 10.80
C VAL A 160 -9.41 -8.47 12.00
N LYS A 161 -8.77 -8.30 13.17
CA LYS A 161 -9.42 -7.76 14.38
C LYS A 161 -9.97 -6.37 14.15
N VAL A 162 -9.17 -5.47 13.56
CA VAL A 162 -9.57 -4.10 13.21
C VAL A 162 -10.81 -4.14 12.31
N LEU A 163 -10.78 -4.91 11.22
CA LEU A 163 -11.91 -4.98 10.29
C LEU A 163 -13.21 -5.45 10.97
N PHE A 164 -13.15 -6.46 11.84
CA PHE A 164 -14.32 -6.88 12.62
C PHE A 164 -14.78 -5.85 13.64
N ASN A 165 -13.86 -5.11 14.28
CA ASN A 165 -14.21 -4.03 15.21
C ASN A 165 -15.01 -2.92 14.52
N TYR A 166 -14.75 -2.66 13.24
CA TYR A 166 -15.50 -1.71 12.42
C TYR A 166 -16.70 -2.32 11.68
N GLY A 167 -17.00 -3.60 11.88
CA GLY A 167 -18.22 -4.22 11.37
C GLY A 167 -18.14 -4.70 9.91
N VAL A 168 -16.96 -5.10 9.44
CA VAL A 168 -16.81 -5.78 8.14
C VAL A 168 -17.76 -6.96 8.02
N LYS A 169 -18.31 -7.19 6.83
CA LYS A 169 -19.28 -8.27 6.59
C LYS A 169 -18.56 -9.64 6.70
N PRO A 170 -18.96 -10.53 7.63
CA PRO A 170 -18.23 -11.78 7.87
C PRO A 170 -18.13 -12.69 6.63
N TYR A 171 -19.12 -12.67 5.74
CA TYR A 171 -19.13 -13.52 4.54
C TYR A 171 -17.95 -13.23 3.59
N LEU A 172 -17.34 -12.05 3.64
CA LEU A 172 -16.17 -11.69 2.83
C LEU A 172 -14.94 -12.57 3.15
N PHE A 173 -14.90 -13.15 4.35
CA PHE A 173 -13.82 -14.03 4.81
C PHE A 173 -14.06 -15.51 4.53
N SER A 174 -15.16 -15.89 3.86
CA SER A 174 -15.52 -17.31 3.68
C SER A 174 -14.45 -18.11 2.94
N LYS A 175 -13.90 -17.53 1.87
CA LYS A 175 -12.78 -18.12 1.14
C LYS A 175 -11.51 -18.09 1.98
N PHE A 176 -11.32 -17.05 2.81
CA PHE A 176 -10.13 -16.89 3.64
C PHE A 176 -10.03 -18.01 4.65
N LEU A 177 -11.13 -18.24 5.35
CA LEU A 177 -11.30 -19.33 6.30
C LEU A 177 -11.10 -20.71 5.66
N SER A 178 -11.60 -20.94 4.44
CA SER A 178 -11.42 -22.23 3.75
C SER A 178 -9.95 -22.55 3.49
N ILE A 179 -9.19 -21.56 3.01
CA ILE A 179 -7.77 -21.73 2.68
C ILE A 179 -6.93 -21.93 3.95
N LEU A 180 -7.18 -21.16 5.01
CA LEU A 180 -6.49 -21.33 6.29
C LEU A 180 -6.67 -22.73 6.87
N LYS A 181 -7.86 -23.31 6.74
CA LYS A 181 -8.14 -24.69 7.16
C LYS A 181 -7.37 -25.72 6.35
N GLU A 182 -7.29 -25.54 5.03
CA GLU A 182 -6.50 -26.42 4.15
C GLU A 182 -4.99 -26.34 4.47
N GLN A 183 -4.47 -25.15 4.72
CA GLN A 183 -3.08 -24.96 5.14
C GLN A 183 -2.81 -25.67 6.47
N LYS A 184 -3.65 -25.46 7.48
CA LYS A 184 -3.56 -26.13 8.79
C LYS A 184 -3.54 -27.66 8.67
N ASP A 185 -4.36 -28.24 7.80
CA ASP A 185 -4.47 -29.70 7.64
C ASP A 185 -3.28 -30.32 6.88
N THR A 186 -2.48 -29.50 6.18
CA THR A 186 -1.36 -29.97 5.34
C THR A 186 0.02 -29.73 5.93
N THR A 187 0.15 -28.90 6.99
CA THR A 187 1.42 -28.65 7.69
C THR A 187 1.80 -29.84 8.58
N PRO A 188 2.98 -30.46 8.42
CA PRO A 188 3.42 -31.57 9.25
C PRO A 188 3.60 -31.16 10.73
N ASP A 189 3.12 -31.99 11.66
CA ASP A 189 3.38 -31.84 13.09
C ASP A 189 4.90 -31.86 13.34
N GLY A 190 5.53 -30.69 13.57
CA GLY A 190 6.88 -30.65 14.15
C GLY A 190 7.82 -29.49 13.85
N ASP A 191 7.57 -28.59 12.88
CA ASP A 191 8.58 -27.57 12.53
C ASP A 191 8.15 -26.09 12.60
N ASP A 192 6.86 -25.72 12.60
CA ASP A 192 6.43 -24.29 12.68
C ASP A 192 5.25 -24.04 13.65
N ASP A 193 5.48 -24.25 14.95
CA ASP A 193 4.48 -24.03 16.02
C ASP A 193 3.92 -22.59 16.05
N VAL A 194 4.69 -21.60 15.59
CA VAL A 194 4.30 -20.18 15.60
C VAL A 194 3.33 -19.85 14.47
N GLU A 195 3.62 -20.28 13.24
CA GLU A 195 2.75 -20.02 12.08
C GLU A 195 1.40 -20.73 12.25
N ILE A 196 1.42 -21.99 12.72
CA ILE A 196 0.21 -22.73 13.04
C ILE A 196 -0.60 -22.04 14.17
N HIS A 197 0.08 -21.46 15.16
CA HIS A 197 -0.60 -20.69 16.22
C HIS A 197 -1.32 -19.45 15.66
N ILE A 198 -0.65 -18.70 14.78
CA ILE A 198 -1.21 -17.52 14.11
C ILE A 198 -2.41 -17.91 13.25
N ILE A 199 -2.27 -18.94 12.41
CA ILE A 199 -3.38 -19.46 11.58
C ILE A 199 -4.57 -19.87 12.45
N ASN A 200 -4.34 -20.57 13.56
CA ASN A 200 -5.41 -20.97 14.47
C ASN A 200 -6.11 -19.76 15.10
N GLU A 201 -5.37 -18.73 15.53
CA GLU A 201 -5.96 -17.52 16.09
C GLU A 201 -6.84 -16.80 15.06
N ILE A 202 -6.39 -16.70 13.80
CA ILE A 202 -7.20 -16.11 12.73
C ILE A 202 -8.48 -16.93 12.52
N ILE A 203 -8.38 -18.26 12.41
CA ILE A 203 -9.54 -19.14 12.27
C ILE A 203 -10.53 -18.92 13.43
N ASP A 204 -10.05 -18.87 14.67
CA ASP A 204 -10.89 -18.66 15.85
C ASP A 204 -11.63 -17.31 15.80
N ILE A 205 -10.96 -16.24 15.35
CA ILE A 205 -11.59 -14.91 15.15
C ILE A 205 -12.66 -14.98 14.07
N LEU A 206 -12.35 -15.58 12.92
CA LEU A 206 -13.28 -15.67 11.79
C LEU A 206 -14.52 -16.48 12.18
N GLU A 207 -14.36 -17.65 12.80
CA GLU A 207 -15.48 -18.50 13.20
C GLU A 207 -16.35 -17.84 14.27
N SER A 208 -15.72 -17.21 15.27
CA SER A 208 -16.45 -16.52 16.35
C SER A 208 -17.36 -15.39 15.83
N ASN A 209 -16.93 -14.69 14.77
CA ASN A 209 -17.72 -13.60 14.17
C ASN A 209 -18.69 -14.09 13.09
N SER A 210 -18.43 -15.23 12.45
CA SER A 210 -19.32 -15.84 11.46
C SER A 210 -20.64 -16.30 12.07
N VAL A 211 -20.60 -16.90 13.27
CA VAL A 211 -21.77 -17.45 13.98
C VAL A 211 -22.78 -16.36 14.41
N ILE A 212 -22.34 -15.12 14.55
CA ILE A 212 -23.21 -14.00 14.93
C ILE A 212 -24.14 -13.61 13.78
N SER A 213 -23.69 -13.75 12.52
CA SER A 213 -24.46 -13.36 11.34
C SER A 213 -25.66 -14.26 11.00
N GLU A 214 -25.65 -15.54 11.41
CA GLU A 214 -26.76 -16.48 11.14
C GLU A 214 -27.95 -16.32 12.11
N ASN A 215 -27.80 -15.56 13.20
CA ASN A 215 -28.84 -15.40 14.21
C ASN A 215 -29.64 -14.08 14.11
N ASP A 216 -29.31 -13.22 13.14
CA ASP A 216 -29.94 -11.90 12.93
C ASP A 216 -30.79 -11.82 11.63
N GLU A 217 -31.11 -12.95 10.99
CA GLU A 217 -32.13 -13.04 9.90
C GLU A 217 -33.53 -13.46 10.38
#